data_AF-A0A1L9R8R3-F1
#
_entry.id   AF-A0A1L9R8R3-F1
#
_cell.length_a   1.000
_cell.length_b   1.000
_cell.length_c   1.000
_cell.angle_alpha   90.00
_cell.angle_beta   90.00
_cell.angle_gamma   90.00
#
_symmetry.space_group_name_H-M   'P 1'
#
loop_
_entity.id
_entity.type
_entity.pdbx_description
1 polymer ?
#
loop_
_entity_poly.entity_id
_entity_poly.type
_entity_poly.pdbx_seq_one_letter_code
_entity_poly.pdbx_strand_id
1 'polypeptide(L)'
;MHLNFLKVVLLGLILPFAVGQQFQYATGKSDGSCDGKIPVINDWIEDARELSNAFMHAIDNVGTSIVAQKLFSSWFRLKFEKKGDVMEPGDSSKDSWNRLTTIANEVHKFLVLDQPYKGMQGGPKVFCDDNFVQELDWDKVVLDDNDQPVMYQGHPLKLSEQYANVERDLEGYVPWYAWGKKGYFFAAEENGGALCDSTTLGVSIAGYRAREEFDYPIPPSDLIFNDIIIFCPELFDNRMKLVPKLKDIWYIDPSEYCEPVSISTVLPWSGTLYHEMFHTASGHVNMDPSNKFKDPRGWHVTDWEYDPRMAQDLIREDTVENAETYVLFALSYWYYRKNWNDPSLKPVTFYDSFAGFWDA
;
A
#
# COMPACT_ATOMS: atom_id res chain seq x y z
N MET A 1 -36.88 50.58 -28.47
CA MET A 1 -36.84 49.13 -28.67
C MET A 1 -35.51 48.64 -28.09
N HIS A 2 -35.49 48.33 -26.79
CA HIS A 2 -34.28 47.93 -26.06
C HIS A 2 -34.52 46.53 -25.48
N LEU A 3 -33.79 45.53 -25.98
CA LEU A 3 -33.71 44.21 -25.35
C LEU A 3 -32.56 44.23 -24.33
N ASN A 4 -32.89 44.02 -23.07
CA ASN A 4 -31.94 43.69 -22.01
C ASN A 4 -31.72 42.18 -21.97
N PHE A 5 -30.48 41.76 -22.21
CA PHE A 5 -30.01 40.39 -21.99
C PHE A 5 -29.84 40.16 -20.47
N LEU A 6 -30.66 39.29 -19.90
CA LEU A 6 -30.50 38.81 -18.54
C LEU A 6 -29.42 37.70 -18.54
N LYS A 7 -28.21 38.02 -18.09
CA LYS A 7 -27.18 37.02 -17.76
C LYS A 7 -27.60 36.30 -16.48
N VAL A 8 -28.12 35.10 -16.61
CA VAL A 8 -28.28 34.16 -15.48
C VAL A 8 -26.90 33.61 -15.15
N VAL A 9 -26.29 34.10 -14.09
CA VAL A 9 -25.11 33.49 -13.48
C VAL A 9 -25.61 32.29 -12.68
N LEU A 10 -25.45 31.09 -13.25
CA LEU A 10 -25.61 29.83 -12.51
C LEU A 10 -24.42 29.71 -11.55
N LEU A 11 -24.59 30.20 -10.32
CA LEU A 11 -23.74 29.82 -9.19
C LEU A 11 -24.08 28.36 -8.87
N GLY A 12 -23.35 27.44 -9.50
CA GLY A 12 -23.33 26.05 -9.09
C GLY A 12 -22.82 25.98 -7.66
N LEU A 13 -23.74 25.69 -6.73
CA LEU A 13 -23.41 25.22 -5.38
C LEU A 13 -22.63 23.92 -5.55
N ILE A 14 -21.31 24.03 -5.60
CA ILE A 14 -20.42 22.93 -5.28
C ILE A 14 -20.60 22.74 -3.78
N LEU A 15 -21.52 21.85 -3.40
CA LEU A 15 -21.52 21.32 -2.04
C LEU A 15 -20.13 20.71 -1.85
N PRO A 16 -19.33 21.14 -0.86
CA PRO A 16 -18.14 20.39 -0.51
C PRO A 16 -18.65 18.97 -0.22
N PHE A 17 -18.17 17.99 -0.98
CA PHE A 17 -18.23 16.62 -0.52
C PHE A 17 -17.71 16.68 0.90
N ALA A 18 -18.56 16.37 1.88
CA ALA A 18 -18.09 16.20 3.24
C ALA A 18 -16.91 15.24 3.11
N VAL A 19 -15.72 15.69 3.54
CA VAL A 19 -14.49 14.91 3.53
C VAL A 19 -14.78 13.69 4.41
N GLY A 20 -15.32 12.65 3.79
CA GLY A 20 -15.54 11.36 4.43
C GLY A 20 -14.18 10.86 4.81
N GLN A 21 -14.04 10.35 6.04
CA GLN A 21 -12.77 9.79 6.50
C GLN A 21 -12.23 8.85 5.43
N GLN A 22 -11.01 9.14 4.94
CA GLN A 22 -10.32 8.33 3.93
C GLN A 22 -10.25 6.87 4.36
N PHE A 23 -10.08 6.63 5.66
CA PHE A 23 -10.10 5.32 6.28
C PHE A 23 -11.38 5.10 7.10
N GLN A 24 -11.90 3.88 7.07
CA GLN A 24 -13.07 3.45 7.85
C GLN A 24 -12.63 2.50 8.96
N TYR A 25 -12.54 2.97 10.20
CA TYR A 25 -12.10 2.12 11.31
C TYR A 25 -13.20 1.17 11.80
N ALA A 26 -12.85 -0.11 12.02
CA ALA A 26 -13.65 -0.99 12.86
C ALA A 26 -13.63 -0.45 14.31
N THR A 27 -14.81 -0.28 14.92
CA THR A 27 -14.95 0.33 16.26
C THR A 27 -16.08 -0.32 17.04
N GLY A 28 -16.07 -0.13 18.35
CA GLY A 28 -17.07 -0.68 19.26
C GLY A 28 -16.88 -2.19 19.47
N LYS A 29 -18.01 -2.91 19.54
CA LYS A 29 -18.04 -4.36 19.81
C LYS A 29 -17.79 -5.24 18.56
N SER A 30 -17.31 -4.66 17.46
CA SER A 30 -16.98 -5.45 16.28
C SER A 30 -15.67 -6.19 16.49
N ASP A 31 -15.58 -7.41 15.97
CA ASP A 31 -14.30 -8.10 15.80
C ASP A 31 -13.34 -7.21 14.98
N GLY A 32 -12.06 -7.24 15.33
CA GLY A 32 -10.98 -6.42 14.77
C GLY A 32 -11.04 -4.94 15.16
N SER A 33 -11.75 -4.59 16.24
CA SER A 33 -11.93 -3.20 16.69
C SER A 33 -10.60 -2.46 16.91
N CYS A 34 -10.54 -1.22 16.42
CA CYS A 34 -9.44 -0.29 16.60
C CYS A 34 -9.66 0.68 17.77
N ASP A 35 -10.61 0.40 18.67
CA ASP A 35 -10.88 1.23 19.84
C ASP A 35 -9.60 1.42 20.68
N GLY A 36 -9.28 2.68 20.99
CA GLY A 36 -8.06 3.05 21.71
C GLY A 36 -6.77 3.05 20.87
N LYS A 37 -6.78 2.51 19.65
CA LYS A 37 -5.62 2.51 18.72
C LYS A 37 -5.69 3.62 17.67
N ILE A 38 -6.88 4.15 17.38
CA ILE A 38 -7.08 5.22 16.38
C ILE A 38 -6.11 6.41 16.51
N PRO A 39 -5.82 6.96 17.71
CA PRO A 39 -4.85 8.06 17.81
C PRO A 39 -3.45 7.70 17.29
N VAL A 40 -3.00 6.47 17.55
CA VAL A 40 -1.71 5.97 17.07
C VAL A 40 -1.73 5.80 15.55
N ILE A 41 -2.81 5.26 15.00
CA ILE A 41 -2.97 5.09 13.54
C ILE A 41 -3.02 6.45 12.84
N ASN A 42 -3.66 7.47 13.44
CA ASN A 42 -3.65 8.82 12.89
C ASN A 42 -2.23 9.40 12.85
N ASP A 43 -1.41 9.15 13.87
CA ASP A 43 0.01 9.53 13.82
C ASP A 43 0.74 8.80 12.67
N TRP A 44 0.42 7.53 12.42
CA TRP A 44 0.98 6.78 11.28
C TRP A 44 0.53 7.32 9.93
N ILE A 45 -0.71 7.81 9.81
CA ILE A 45 -1.20 8.49 8.60
C ILE A 45 -0.39 9.76 8.32
N GLU A 46 -0.07 10.54 9.35
CA GLU A 46 0.77 11.74 9.17
C GLU A 46 2.19 11.38 8.73
N ASP A 47 2.78 10.33 9.30
CA ASP A 47 4.08 9.85 8.86
C ASP A 47 4.04 9.32 7.41
N ALA A 48 3.01 8.56 7.04
CA ALA A 48 2.81 8.09 5.66
C ALA A 48 2.62 9.25 4.67
N ARG A 49 1.94 10.33 5.07
CA ARG A 49 1.86 11.59 4.30
C ARG A 49 3.23 12.24 4.13
N GLU A 50 4.05 12.30 5.17
CA GLU A 50 5.40 12.88 5.11
C GLU A 50 6.31 12.06 4.18
N LEU A 51 6.26 10.73 4.27
CA LEU A 51 6.98 9.80 3.37
C LEU A 51 6.50 9.92 1.92
N SER A 52 5.19 9.96 1.69
CA SER A 52 4.62 10.15 0.34
C SER A 52 5.06 11.46 -0.30
N ASN A 53 5.05 12.57 0.47
CA ASN A 53 5.57 13.86 0.01
C ASN A 53 7.08 13.82 -0.29
N ALA A 54 7.86 13.06 0.48
CA ALA A 54 9.27 12.84 0.19
C ALA A 54 9.46 12.07 -1.13
N PHE A 55 8.71 10.98 -1.33
CA PHE A 55 8.76 10.19 -2.55
C PHE A 55 8.42 11.04 -3.78
N MET A 56 7.29 11.75 -3.75
CA MET A 56 6.85 12.57 -4.89
C MET A 56 7.82 13.70 -5.20
N HIS A 57 8.38 14.36 -4.19
CA HIS A 57 9.40 15.36 -4.44
C HIS A 57 10.67 14.76 -5.08
N ALA A 58 11.04 13.53 -4.73
CA ALA A 58 12.15 12.85 -5.39
C ALA A 58 11.83 12.60 -6.88
N ILE A 59 10.61 12.16 -7.22
CA ILE A 59 10.15 12.03 -8.60
C ILE A 59 10.27 13.37 -9.34
N ASP A 60 9.72 14.44 -8.79
CA ASP A 60 9.67 15.75 -9.43
C ASP A 60 11.06 16.36 -9.68
N ASN A 61 12.03 15.99 -8.84
CA ASN A 61 13.39 16.53 -8.89
C ASN A 61 14.42 15.55 -9.45
N VAL A 62 14.03 14.34 -9.89
CA VAL A 62 15.00 13.34 -10.35
C VAL A 62 15.85 13.83 -11.52
N GLY A 63 15.30 14.72 -12.35
CA GLY A 63 16.01 15.26 -13.51
C GLY A 63 17.22 16.13 -13.17
N THR A 64 17.27 16.70 -11.96
CA THR A 64 18.31 17.66 -11.54
C THR A 64 18.98 17.30 -10.21
N SER A 65 18.36 16.45 -9.39
CA SER A 65 18.88 16.01 -8.09
C SER A 65 19.68 14.73 -8.20
N ILE A 66 21.00 14.83 -8.04
CA ILE A 66 21.90 13.65 -8.01
C ILE A 66 21.56 12.67 -6.87
N VAL A 67 21.07 13.18 -5.73
CA VAL A 67 20.64 12.34 -4.61
C VAL A 67 19.42 11.51 -4.98
N ALA A 68 18.40 12.13 -5.59
CA ALA A 68 17.23 11.39 -6.06
C ALA A 68 17.63 10.32 -7.09
N GLN A 69 18.49 10.66 -8.05
CA GLN A 69 18.99 9.71 -9.05
C GLN A 69 19.72 8.53 -8.39
N LYS A 70 20.67 8.79 -7.49
CA LYS A 70 21.41 7.76 -6.76
C LYS A 70 20.48 6.85 -5.96
N LEU A 71 19.47 7.41 -5.27
CA LEU A 71 18.52 6.61 -4.50
C LEU A 71 17.59 5.77 -5.39
N PHE A 72 17.12 6.30 -6.53
CA PHE A 72 16.33 5.50 -7.48
C PHE A 72 17.19 4.39 -8.11
N SER A 73 18.47 4.65 -8.35
CA SER A 73 19.41 3.62 -8.80
C SER A 73 19.70 2.57 -7.74
N SER A 74 19.82 2.96 -6.47
CA SER A 74 20.14 2.05 -5.36
C SER A 74 18.94 1.17 -5.02
N TRP A 75 17.77 1.76 -4.76
CA TRP A 75 16.58 1.04 -4.31
C TRP A 75 15.76 0.40 -5.44
N PHE A 76 15.65 1.04 -6.60
CA PHE A 76 14.81 0.56 -7.70
C PHE A 76 15.62 0.08 -8.93
N ARG A 77 16.96 0.00 -8.83
CA ARG A 77 17.86 -0.42 -9.92
C ARG A 77 17.64 0.33 -11.24
N LEU A 78 17.18 1.57 -11.17
CA LEU A 78 16.90 2.41 -12.33
C LEU A 78 18.18 3.06 -12.85
N LYS A 79 18.30 3.13 -14.17
CA LYS A 79 19.39 3.81 -14.86
C LYS A 79 18.85 5.10 -15.46
N PHE A 80 19.61 6.16 -15.30
CA PHE A 80 19.29 7.46 -15.86
C PHE A 80 20.30 7.83 -16.94
N GLU A 81 19.80 8.45 -18.01
CA GLU A 81 20.59 8.90 -19.15
C GLU A 81 20.42 10.41 -19.30
N LYS A 82 21.50 11.08 -19.72
CA LYS A 82 21.49 12.53 -19.93
C LYS A 82 20.78 12.85 -21.22
N LYS A 83 19.75 13.71 -21.15
CA LYS A 83 19.03 14.23 -22.32
C LYS A 83 18.92 15.75 -22.23
N GLY A 84 19.79 16.43 -22.97
CA GLY A 84 19.98 17.87 -22.79
C GLY A 84 20.64 18.14 -21.43
N ASP A 85 20.02 19.01 -20.62
CA ASP A 85 20.53 19.41 -19.31
C ASP A 85 19.88 18.68 -18.12
N VAL A 86 18.99 17.72 -18.39
CA VAL A 86 18.32 16.90 -17.37
C VAL A 86 18.65 15.42 -17.54
N MET A 87 18.51 14.68 -16.45
CA MET A 87 18.55 13.23 -16.45
C MET A 87 17.13 12.67 -16.62
N GLU A 88 16.96 11.68 -17.49
CA GLU A 88 15.70 10.95 -17.67
C GLU A 88 15.94 9.44 -17.45
N PRO A 89 14.92 8.65 -17.07
CA PRO A 89 15.04 7.20 -17.07
C PRO A 89 15.46 6.70 -18.45
N GLY A 90 16.56 5.93 -18.51
CA GLY A 90 17.05 5.32 -19.73
C GLY A 90 16.08 4.28 -20.28
N ASP A 91 16.23 3.87 -21.53
CA ASP A 91 15.28 2.97 -22.21
C ASP A 91 14.99 1.69 -21.42
N SER A 92 16.03 1.08 -20.84
CA SER A 92 15.91 -0.13 -20.01
C SER A 92 15.19 0.06 -18.66
N SER A 93 14.88 1.30 -18.26
CA SER A 93 14.26 1.64 -16.98
C SER A 93 12.89 2.32 -17.14
N LYS A 94 12.44 2.58 -18.37
CA LYS A 94 11.19 3.30 -18.65
C LYS A 94 9.96 2.58 -18.11
N ASP A 95 9.87 1.27 -18.30
CA ASP A 95 8.68 0.52 -17.86
C ASP A 95 8.58 0.47 -16.33
N SER A 96 9.68 0.15 -15.65
CA SER A 96 9.77 0.20 -14.18
C SER A 96 9.49 1.60 -13.63
N TRP A 97 10.04 2.66 -14.27
CA TRP A 97 9.75 4.04 -13.91
C TRP A 97 8.27 4.39 -14.07
N ASN A 98 7.65 4.02 -15.19
CA ASN A 98 6.22 4.28 -15.42
C ASN A 98 5.36 3.54 -14.38
N ARG A 99 5.69 2.29 -14.07
CA ARG A 99 4.98 1.51 -13.05
C ARG A 99 5.10 2.15 -11.66
N LEU A 100 6.33 2.38 -11.19
CA LEU A 100 6.56 2.92 -9.84
C LEU A 100 5.94 4.30 -9.68
N THR A 101 6.06 5.18 -10.68
CA THR A 101 5.49 6.53 -10.61
C THR A 101 3.97 6.50 -10.67
N THR A 102 3.37 5.58 -11.43
CA THR A 102 1.92 5.41 -11.44
C THR A 102 1.41 4.97 -10.07
N ILE A 103 2.02 3.94 -9.48
CA ILE A 103 1.61 3.42 -8.17
C ILE A 103 1.82 4.48 -7.08
N ALA A 104 2.99 5.11 -7.02
CA ALA A 104 3.29 6.17 -6.05
C ALA A 104 2.32 7.35 -6.17
N ASN A 105 1.90 7.71 -7.40
CA ASN A 105 0.89 8.74 -7.60
C ASN A 105 -0.49 8.34 -7.06
N GLU A 106 -0.92 7.08 -7.20
CA GLU A 106 -2.19 6.63 -6.61
C GLU A 106 -2.15 6.65 -5.08
N VAL A 107 -1.05 6.20 -4.48
CA VAL A 107 -0.83 6.30 -3.02
C VAL A 107 -0.82 7.78 -2.58
N HIS A 108 -0.14 8.66 -3.32
CA HIS A 108 -0.06 10.08 -2.98
C HIS A 108 -1.39 10.82 -3.13
N LYS A 109 -2.15 10.55 -4.20
CA LYS A 109 -3.52 11.06 -4.36
C LYS A 109 -4.36 10.74 -3.15
N PHE A 110 -4.28 9.49 -2.69
CA PHE A 110 -5.02 9.05 -1.54
C PHE A 110 -4.53 9.67 -0.26
N LEU A 111 -3.26 9.54 0.10
CA LEU A 111 -2.77 9.99 1.41
C LEU A 111 -2.72 11.52 1.55
N VAL A 112 -2.30 12.24 0.51
CA VAL A 112 -1.94 13.67 0.59
C VAL A 112 -2.96 14.58 -0.06
N LEU A 113 -3.53 14.18 -1.19
CA LEU A 113 -4.49 15.02 -1.94
C LEU A 113 -5.94 14.78 -1.53
N ASP A 114 -6.18 13.85 -0.60
CA ASP A 114 -7.50 13.40 -0.16
C ASP A 114 -8.42 12.99 -1.32
N GLN A 115 -7.84 12.35 -2.35
CA GLN A 115 -8.53 11.87 -3.54
C GLN A 115 -8.58 10.34 -3.57
N PRO A 116 -9.66 9.72 -4.06
CA PRO A 116 -9.69 8.28 -4.27
C PRO A 116 -8.58 7.84 -5.24
N TYR A 117 -7.88 6.74 -4.93
CA TYR A 117 -7.08 6.07 -5.95
C TYR A 117 -7.98 5.38 -6.98
N LYS A 118 -7.42 5.09 -8.16
CA LYS A 118 -8.11 4.39 -9.24
C LYS A 118 -8.73 3.09 -8.74
N GLY A 119 -10.00 2.82 -9.06
CA GLY A 119 -10.69 1.57 -8.71
C GLY A 119 -11.25 1.50 -7.28
N MET A 120 -10.91 2.47 -6.41
CA MET A 120 -11.42 2.55 -5.05
C MET A 120 -12.96 2.64 -5.02
N GLN A 121 -13.60 1.73 -4.29
CA GLN A 121 -15.07 1.66 -4.21
C GLN A 121 -15.63 2.34 -2.96
N GLY A 122 -14.77 2.53 -1.96
CA GLY A 122 -15.01 3.20 -0.69
C GLY A 122 -13.67 3.33 0.04
N GLY A 123 -13.62 4.15 1.09
CA GLY A 123 -12.41 4.26 1.90
C GLY A 123 -12.00 2.89 2.49
N PRO A 124 -10.71 2.53 2.50
CA PRO A 124 -10.23 1.28 3.08
C PRO A 124 -10.74 1.10 4.50
N LYS A 125 -11.24 -0.11 4.79
CA LYS A 125 -11.64 -0.47 6.13
C LYS A 125 -10.43 -0.94 6.92
N VAL A 126 -10.18 -0.31 8.06
CA VAL A 126 -9.04 -0.60 8.93
C VAL A 126 -9.51 -1.44 10.11
N PHE A 127 -8.83 -2.56 10.33
CA PHE A 127 -8.97 -3.43 11.49
C PHE A 127 -7.63 -3.48 12.26
N CYS A 128 -7.70 -3.77 13.56
CA CYS A 128 -6.53 -3.77 14.46
C CYS A 128 -6.25 -5.15 15.08
N ASP A 129 -6.84 -6.19 14.49
CA ASP A 129 -6.69 -7.61 14.76
C ASP A 129 -7.34 -8.37 13.59
N ASP A 130 -6.97 -9.62 13.36
CA ASP A 130 -7.52 -10.49 12.32
C ASP A 130 -8.69 -11.36 12.79
N ASN A 131 -9.07 -11.27 14.07
CA ASN A 131 -10.17 -12.07 14.64
C ASN A 131 -11.57 -11.87 14.00
N PHE A 132 -11.72 -10.93 13.05
CA PHE A 132 -12.93 -10.73 12.25
C PHE A 132 -13.02 -11.65 11.02
N VAL A 133 -11.94 -12.38 10.71
CA VAL A 133 -11.83 -13.31 9.60
C VAL A 133 -11.54 -14.71 10.10
N GLN A 134 -11.84 -15.70 9.27
CA GLN A 134 -11.55 -17.09 9.56
C GLN A 134 -11.09 -17.78 8.28
N GLU A 135 -9.96 -18.49 8.36
CA GLU A 135 -9.53 -19.40 7.30
C GLU A 135 -10.52 -20.56 7.17
N LEU A 136 -10.82 -20.94 5.94
CA LEU A 136 -11.71 -22.03 5.60
C LEU A 136 -10.99 -23.07 4.73
N ASP A 137 -11.42 -24.32 4.84
CA ASP A 137 -11.02 -25.35 3.91
C ASP A 137 -11.68 -25.12 2.53
N TRP A 138 -10.97 -25.44 1.44
CA TRP A 138 -11.53 -25.43 0.09
C TRP A 138 -12.76 -26.34 -0.11
N ASP A 139 -13.01 -27.28 0.80
CA ASP A 139 -14.18 -28.16 0.78
C ASP A 139 -15.43 -27.58 1.49
N LYS A 140 -15.30 -26.41 2.14
CA LYS A 140 -16.43 -25.73 2.80
C LYS A 140 -17.45 -25.25 1.79
N VAL A 141 -18.69 -25.16 2.27
CA VAL A 141 -19.83 -24.64 1.50
C VAL A 141 -19.72 -23.13 1.38
N VAL A 142 -19.99 -22.60 0.18
CA VAL A 142 -20.07 -21.16 -0.08
C VAL A 142 -21.33 -20.59 0.57
N LEU A 143 -21.18 -19.46 1.25
CA LEU A 143 -22.24 -18.71 1.91
C LEU A 143 -22.59 -17.46 1.10
N ASP A 144 -23.88 -17.11 1.08
CA ASP A 144 -24.37 -15.85 0.53
C ASP A 144 -24.29 -14.69 1.54
N ASP A 145 -24.84 -13.53 1.17
CA ASP A 145 -24.93 -12.32 2.01
C ASP A 145 -25.92 -12.46 3.19
N ASN A 146 -26.57 -13.62 3.34
CA ASN A 146 -27.46 -13.99 4.44
C ASN A 146 -26.91 -15.18 5.24
N ASP A 147 -25.63 -15.50 5.06
CA ASP A 147 -24.94 -16.63 5.70
C ASP A 147 -25.64 -17.98 5.39
N GLN A 148 -26.32 -18.07 4.25
CA GLN A 148 -26.98 -19.29 3.78
C GLN A 148 -26.13 -19.99 2.71
N PRO A 149 -26.15 -21.33 2.66
CA PRO A 149 -25.54 -22.09 1.57
C PRO A 149 -25.99 -21.63 0.19
N VAL A 150 -25.05 -21.30 -0.68
CA VAL A 150 -25.31 -21.07 -2.09
C VAL A 150 -25.64 -22.40 -2.76
N MET A 151 -26.85 -22.53 -3.30
CA MET A 151 -27.33 -23.75 -3.94
C MET A 151 -27.14 -23.69 -5.45
N TYR A 152 -26.51 -24.72 -6.03
CA TYR A 152 -26.37 -24.89 -7.47
C TYR A 152 -26.82 -26.30 -7.88
N GLN A 153 -27.70 -26.41 -8.88
CA GLN A 153 -28.23 -27.69 -9.36
C GLN A 153 -28.72 -28.66 -8.25
N GLY A 154 -29.31 -28.11 -7.18
CA GLY A 154 -29.89 -28.90 -6.08
C GLY A 154 -28.91 -29.38 -5.01
N HIS A 155 -27.65 -28.96 -5.03
CA HIS A 155 -26.68 -29.21 -3.96
C HIS A 155 -26.00 -27.91 -3.49
N PRO A 156 -25.50 -27.85 -2.24
CA PRO A 156 -24.67 -26.74 -1.78
C PRO A 156 -23.35 -26.71 -2.54
N LEU A 157 -22.98 -25.54 -3.05
CA LEU A 157 -21.73 -25.33 -3.77
C LEU A 157 -20.55 -25.21 -2.79
N LYS A 158 -19.41 -25.80 -3.13
CA LYS A 158 -18.17 -25.69 -2.36
C LYS A 158 -17.28 -24.54 -2.83
N LEU A 159 -16.36 -24.11 -1.98
CA LEU A 159 -15.37 -23.08 -2.33
C LEU A 159 -14.49 -23.51 -3.51
N SER A 160 -13.99 -24.74 -3.52
CA SER A 160 -13.23 -25.31 -4.65
C SER A 160 -14.02 -25.37 -5.95
N GLU A 161 -15.36 -25.42 -5.90
CA GLU A 161 -16.21 -25.42 -7.09
C GLU A 161 -16.48 -24.00 -7.59
N GLN A 162 -16.78 -23.07 -6.68
CA GLN A 162 -17.08 -21.68 -7.00
C GLN A 162 -15.84 -20.88 -7.41
N TYR A 163 -14.69 -21.16 -6.79
CA TYR A 163 -13.45 -20.41 -6.91
C TYR A 163 -12.30 -21.30 -7.44
N ALA A 164 -12.63 -22.28 -8.28
CA ALA A 164 -11.70 -23.28 -8.82
C ALA A 164 -10.48 -22.66 -9.52
N ASN A 165 -10.66 -21.52 -10.16
CA ASN A 165 -9.59 -20.75 -10.81
C ASN A 165 -8.65 -20.11 -9.79
N VAL A 166 -9.14 -19.62 -8.66
CA VAL A 166 -8.26 -19.10 -7.60
C VAL A 166 -7.41 -20.25 -7.05
N GLU A 167 -8.03 -21.38 -6.71
CA GLU A 167 -7.33 -22.58 -6.23
C GLU A 167 -6.29 -23.10 -7.24
N ARG A 168 -6.60 -23.04 -8.54
CA ARG A 168 -5.71 -23.51 -9.62
C ARG A 168 -4.59 -22.53 -9.94
N ASP A 169 -4.90 -21.24 -10.01
CA ASP A 169 -4.02 -20.22 -10.58
C ASP A 169 -3.21 -19.49 -9.50
N LEU A 170 -3.65 -19.52 -8.23
CA LEU A 170 -2.95 -18.96 -7.06
C LEU A 170 -2.53 -20.08 -6.10
N GLU A 171 -1.53 -20.86 -6.49
CA GLU A 171 -0.97 -21.92 -5.64
C GLU A 171 -0.55 -21.37 -4.26
N GLY A 172 -0.97 -22.04 -3.19
CA GLY A 172 -0.69 -21.65 -1.81
C GLY A 172 -1.65 -20.61 -1.21
N TYR A 173 -2.65 -20.13 -1.95
CA TYR A 173 -3.70 -19.28 -1.39
C TYR A 173 -4.82 -20.12 -0.75
N VAL A 174 -5.36 -19.63 0.36
CA VAL A 174 -6.48 -20.24 1.09
C VAL A 174 -7.65 -19.26 1.22
N PRO A 175 -8.90 -19.76 1.29
CA PRO A 175 -10.06 -18.90 1.42
C PRO A 175 -10.23 -18.41 2.86
N TRP A 176 -10.50 -17.13 3.00
CA TRP A 176 -10.84 -16.49 4.26
C TRP A 176 -12.25 -15.93 4.19
N TYR A 177 -13.02 -16.09 5.26
CA TYR A 177 -14.36 -15.51 5.36
C TYR A 177 -14.41 -14.42 6.43
N ALA A 178 -14.76 -13.21 6.01
CA ALA A 178 -14.97 -12.08 6.89
C ALA A 178 -16.45 -12.03 7.32
N TRP A 179 -16.79 -12.62 8.48
CA TRP A 179 -18.18 -12.75 8.94
C TRP A 179 -18.92 -11.40 9.01
N GLY A 180 -18.28 -10.35 9.52
CA GLY A 180 -18.88 -9.01 9.59
C GLY A 180 -19.08 -8.33 8.22
N LYS A 181 -18.51 -8.90 7.16
CA LYS A 181 -18.62 -8.42 5.77
C LYS A 181 -19.36 -9.38 4.86
N LYS A 182 -19.57 -10.61 5.31
CA LYS A 182 -20.21 -11.69 4.57
C LYS A 182 -19.57 -11.89 3.19
N GLY A 183 -18.25 -11.92 3.18
CA GLY A 183 -17.47 -11.96 1.96
C GLY A 183 -16.23 -12.82 2.12
N TYR A 184 -15.83 -13.41 1.00
CA TYR A 184 -14.61 -14.18 0.86
C TYR A 184 -13.49 -13.31 0.30
N PHE A 185 -12.28 -13.55 0.78
CA PHE A 185 -11.05 -13.13 0.13
C PHE A 185 -10.03 -14.27 0.20
N PHE A 186 -8.94 -14.13 -0.55
CA PHE A 186 -7.93 -15.16 -0.68
C PHE A 186 -6.58 -14.54 -0.42
N ALA A 187 -5.82 -15.17 0.47
CA ALA A 187 -4.47 -14.77 0.84
C ALA A 187 -3.59 -16.02 0.89
N ALA A 188 -2.28 -15.84 0.77
CA ALA A 188 -1.33 -16.93 0.95
C ALA A 188 -1.52 -17.59 2.33
N GLU A 189 -1.32 -18.90 2.41
CA GLU A 189 -1.30 -19.64 3.67
C GLU A 189 -0.08 -19.19 4.49
N GLU A 190 -0.28 -18.23 5.39
CA GLU A 190 0.76 -17.78 6.32
C GLU A 190 0.74 -18.64 7.60
N ASN A 191 1.89 -19.24 7.91
CA ASN A 191 2.31 -19.80 9.22
C ASN A 191 1.22 -20.34 10.17
N GLY A 192 0.28 -21.15 9.67
CA GLY A 192 -0.65 -21.91 10.51
C GLY A 192 -2.03 -21.29 10.72
N GLY A 193 -2.48 -20.45 9.78
CA GLY A 193 -3.88 -20.08 9.61
C GLY A 193 -4.38 -18.91 10.45
N ALA A 194 -3.49 -17.94 10.67
CA ALA A 194 -3.81 -16.58 11.10
C ALA A 194 -3.21 -15.60 10.09
N LEU A 195 -3.90 -14.49 9.80
CA LEU A 195 -3.32 -13.40 8.99
C LEU A 195 -2.33 -12.59 9.83
N CYS A 196 -2.55 -12.52 11.14
CA CYS A 196 -1.64 -11.91 12.08
C CYS A 196 -0.86 -12.99 12.83
N ASP A 197 0.35 -13.28 12.35
CA ASP A 197 1.32 -14.10 13.07
C ASP A 197 2.29 -13.25 13.91
N SER A 198 3.25 -13.89 14.58
CA SER A 198 4.21 -13.21 15.45
C SER A 198 5.21 -12.28 14.74
N THR A 199 5.24 -12.32 13.41
CA THR A 199 6.16 -11.59 12.53
C THR A 199 5.44 -10.64 11.58
N THR A 200 4.16 -10.85 11.29
CA THR A 200 3.34 -9.97 10.45
C THR A 200 2.89 -8.73 11.23
N LEU A 201 3.04 -7.56 10.60
CA LEU A 201 2.71 -6.26 11.22
C LEU A 201 1.46 -5.62 10.62
N GLY A 202 1.27 -5.84 9.34
CA GLY A 202 0.15 -5.35 8.56
C GLY A 202 -0.19 -6.37 7.49
N VAL A 203 -1.46 -6.38 7.08
CA VAL A 203 -1.94 -7.13 5.94
C VAL A 203 -2.93 -6.25 5.18
N SER A 204 -2.80 -6.21 3.87
CA SER A 204 -3.73 -5.50 2.98
C SER A 204 -4.43 -6.45 2.03
N ILE A 205 -5.71 -6.19 1.81
CA ILE A 205 -6.53 -6.92 0.84
C ILE A 205 -7.15 -5.89 -0.08
N ALA A 206 -6.73 -5.92 -1.35
CA ALA A 206 -7.38 -5.15 -2.40
C ALA A 206 -8.78 -5.73 -2.65
N GLY A 207 -9.80 -4.93 -2.37
CA GLY A 207 -11.20 -5.30 -2.50
C GLY A 207 -11.66 -5.25 -3.95
N TYR A 208 -11.68 -6.40 -4.60
CA TYR A 208 -12.28 -6.50 -5.94
C TYR A 208 -13.79 -6.60 -5.82
N ARG A 209 -14.53 -5.92 -6.72
CA ARG A 209 -15.88 -6.37 -7.05
C ARG A 209 -15.70 -7.80 -7.54
N ALA A 210 -16.45 -8.74 -6.98
CA ALA A 210 -16.44 -10.16 -7.27
C ALA A 210 -16.79 -10.48 -8.76
N ARG A 211 -16.19 -9.84 -9.75
CA ARG A 211 -16.60 -9.93 -11.15
C ARG A 211 -15.51 -10.44 -12.08
N GLU A 212 -14.29 -10.68 -11.62
CA GLU A 212 -13.18 -10.91 -12.54
C GLU A 212 -12.68 -12.36 -12.58
N GLU A 213 -13.24 -13.25 -11.77
CA GLU A 213 -12.72 -14.63 -11.67
C GLU A 213 -13.81 -15.67 -11.34
N PHE A 214 -15.02 -15.55 -11.89
CA PHE A 214 -16.07 -16.56 -11.72
C PHE A 214 -16.46 -17.17 -13.07
N ASP A 215 -16.12 -18.44 -13.27
CA ASP A 215 -16.63 -19.27 -14.37
C ASP A 215 -18.10 -19.70 -14.15
N TYR A 216 -18.66 -19.46 -12.95
CA TYR A 216 -20.02 -19.89 -12.59
C TYR A 216 -21.07 -18.77 -12.72
N PRO A 217 -22.30 -19.07 -13.20
CA PRO A 217 -23.37 -18.09 -13.44
C PRO A 217 -24.04 -17.54 -12.17
N ILE A 218 -23.42 -17.72 -11.00
CA ILE A 218 -23.94 -17.17 -9.75
C ILE A 218 -23.60 -15.67 -9.77
N PRO A 219 -24.60 -14.78 -9.76
CA PRO A 219 -24.33 -13.36 -9.71
C PRO A 219 -23.49 -13.09 -8.47
N PRO A 220 -22.36 -12.38 -8.60
CA PRO A 220 -21.60 -12.00 -7.42
C PRO A 220 -22.53 -11.30 -6.45
N SER A 221 -22.30 -11.50 -5.15
CA SER A 221 -23.02 -10.73 -4.15
C SER A 221 -22.89 -9.25 -4.51
N ASP A 222 -23.99 -8.50 -4.46
CA ASP A 222 -23.98 -7.06 -4.69
C ASP A 222 -23.16 -6.31 -3.60
N LEU A 223 -22.67 -7.04 -2.58
CA LEU A 223 -21.79 -6.51 -1.55
C LEU A 223 -20.44 -6.14 -2.15
N ILE A 224 -20.20 -4.83 -2.19
CA ILE A 224 -18.89 -4.25 -2.43
C ILE A 224 -17.95 -4.72 -1.32
N PHE A 225 -16.95 -5.53 -1.68
CA PHE A 225 -15.81 -5.76 -0.81
C PHE A 225 -14.91 -4.52 -0.91
N ASN A 226 -14.96 -3.66 0.11
CA ASN A 226 -14.02 -2.54 0.21
C ASN A 226 -12.60 -3.09 0.41
N ASP A 227 -11.61 -2.28 0.07
CA ASP A 227 -10.24 -2.51 0.47
C ASP A 227 -10.14 -2.65 2.00
N ILE A 228 -9.28 -3.56 2.47
CA ILE A 228 -9.07 -3.84 3.88
C ILE A 228 -7.60 -3.64 4.21
N ILE A 229 -7.34 -3.01 5.34
CA ILE A 229 -6.03 -2.98 5.98
C ILE A 229 -6.20 -3.53 7.39
N ILE A 230 -5.38 -4.49 7.77
CA ILE A 230 -5.34 -5.12 9.09
C ILE A 230 -4.00 -4.73 9.70
N PHE A 231 -4.02 -4.12 10.88
CA PHE A 231 -2.82 -3.93 11.69
C PHE A 231 -2.77 -5.00 12.77
N CYS A 232 -1.70 -5.77 12.81
CA CYS A 232 -1.59 -6.87 13.76
C CYS A 232 -1.29 -6.36 15.18
N PRO A 233 -1.78 -7.04 16.23
CA PRO A 233 -1.62 -6.60 17.62
C PRO A 233 -0.16 -6.30 18.00
N GLU A 234 0.77 -7.09 17.48
CA GLU A 234 2.23 -6.95 17.60
C GLU A 234 2.73 -5.53 17.30
N LEU A 235 2.13 -4.86 16.32
CA LEU A 235 2.50 -3.51 15.91
C LEU A 235 2.21 -2.46 16.99
N PHE A 236 1.25 -2.73 17.88
CA PHE A 236 0.86 -1.82 18.96
C PHE A 236 1.51 -2.11 20.31
N ASP A 237 2.18 -3.25 20.46
CA ASP A 237 2.69 -3.74 21.75
C ASP A 237 4.09 -3.23 22.11
N ASN A 238 4.69 -2.38 21.27
CA ASN A 238 6.03 -1.84 21.41
C ASN A 238 7.15 -2.90 21.61
N ARG A 239 6.90 -4.16 21.23
CA ARG A 239 7.84 -5.27 21.47
C ARG A 239 9.04 -5.26 20.52
N MET A 240 8.90 -4.63 19.35
CA MET A 240 9.98 -4.53 18.38
C MET A 240 10.97 -3.43 18.76
N LYS A 241 12.26 -3.58 18.40
CA LYS A 241 13.28 -2.55 18.66
C LYS A 241 13.38 -1.55 17.50
N LEU A 242 12.25 -1.10 16.97
CA LEU A 242 12.20 -0.08 15.91
C LEU A 242 11.77 1.26 16.48
N VAL A 243 11.92 2.31 15.69
CA VAL A 243 11.49 3.66 16.08
C VAL A 243 9.96 3.75 15.98
N PRO A 244 9.23 4.38 16.92
CA PRO A 244 7.77 4.40 16.82
C PRO A 244 7.25 5.24 15.64
N LYS A 245 7.86 6.41 15.39
CA LYS A 245 7.41 7.43 14.43
C LYS A 245 8.58 8.14 13.76
N LEU A 246 8.35 8.76 12.61
CA LEU A 246 9.37 9.54 11.88
C LEU A 246 9.98 10.65 12.73
N LYS A 247 9.14 11.35 13.51
CA LYS A 247 9.61 12.46 14.37
C LYS A 247 10.54 12.00 15.50
N ASP A 248 10.55 10.70 15.82
CA ASP A 248 11.37 10.12 16.89
C ASP A 248 12.74 9.65 16.35
N ILE A 249 12.95 9.71 15.04
CA ILE A 249 14.24 9.42 14.41
C ILE A 249 15.23 10.56 14.72
N TRP A 250 16.46 10.20 15.11
CA TRP A 250 17.54 11.15 15.37
C TRP A 250 18.51 11.25 14.18
N TYR A 251 19.27 12.35 14.15
CA TYR A 251 20.35 12.54 13.19
C TYR A 251 21.53 11.59 13.48
N ILE A 252 22.02 10.92 12.45
CA ILE A 252 23.18 10.03 12.47
C ILE A 252 24.31 10.78 11.78
N ASP A 253 25.43 10.99 12.48
CA ASP A 253 26.69 11.39 11.86
C ASP A 253 27.47 10.14 11.45
N PRO A 254 27.59 9.81 10.15
CA PRO A 254 28.29 8.61 9.71
C PRO A 254 29.77 8.58 10.14
N SER A 255 30.39 9.73 10.43
CA SER A 255 31.80 9.80 10.85
C SER A 255 32.04 9.40 12.30
N GLU A 256 31.00 9.35 13.12
CA GLU A 256 31.09 8.93 14.52
C GLU A 256 31.06 7.41 14.70
N TYR A 257 30.77 6.65 13.65
CA TYR A 257 30.63 5.20 13.70
C TYR A 257 31.78 4.51 12.96
N CYS A 258 32.38 3.49 13.59
CA CYS A 258 33.39 2.65 12.94
C CYS A 258 32.77 1.66 11.94
N GLU A 259 31.51 1.29 12.17
CA GLU A 259 30.75 0.37 11.31
C GLU A 259 29.59 1.12 10.65
N PRO A 260 29.23 0.79 9.40
CA PRO A 260 28.11 1.43 8.72
C PRO A 260 26.79 1.27 9.48
N VAL A 261 26.06 2.37 9.67
CA VAL A 261 24.75 2.36 10.34
C VAL A 261 23.66 2.03 9.32
N SER A 262 22.96 0.92 9.52
CA SER A 262 21.88 0.45 8.64
C SER A 262 20.61 1.29 8.76
N ILE A 263 19.88 1.49 7.67
CA ILE A 263 18.55 2.11 7.64
C ILE A 263 17.54 1.39 8.54
N SER A 264 17.70 0.08 8.76
CA SER A 264 16.86 -0.69 9.69
C SER A 264 16.91 -0.19 11.13
N THR A 265 17.95 0.58 11.50
CA THR A 265 18.05 1.21 12.84
C THR A 265 17.14 2.42 13.02
N VAL A 266 16.66 3.00 11.93
CA VAL A 266 15.80 4.20 11.92
C VAL A 266 14.44 3.97 11.24
N LEU A 267 14.16 2.75 10.77
CA LEU A 267 12.88 2.40 10.16
C LEU A 267 11.76 2.53 11.21
N PRO A 268 10.73 3.36 10.99
CA PRO A 268 9.68 3.54 11.98
C PRO A 268 8.52 2.55 11.81
N TRP A 269 7.83 2.17 12.90
CA TRP A 269 6.59 1.36 12.83
C TRP A 269 5.49 2.01 12.02
N SER A 270 5.44 3.34 12.04
CA SER A 270 4.51 4.09 11.22
C SER A 270 4.70 3.86 9.71
N GLY A 271 5.86 3.36 9.29
CA GLY A 271 6.15 2.94 7.92
C GLY A 271 5.25 1.79 7.45
N THR A 272 4.71 0.97 8.36
CA THR A 272 3.80 -0.14 8.01
C THR A 272 2.54 0.35 7.31
N LEU A 273 1.90 1.43 7.76
CA LEU A 273 0.76 1.97 7.02
C LEU A 273 1.16 2.38 5.60
N TYR A 274 2.31 3.03 5.44
CA TYR A 274 2.78 3.46 4.13
C TYR A 274 3.03 2.26 3.21
N HIS A 275 3.64 1.19 3.74
CA HIS A 275 3.79 -0.11 3.09
C HIS A 275 2.44 -0.68 2.62
N GLU A 276 1.48 -0.83 3.54
CA GLU A 276 0.15 -1.38 3.26
C GLU A 276 -0.62 -0.61 2.18
N MET A 277 -0.44 0.71 2.12
CA MET A 277 -1.05 1.53 1.09
C MET A 277 -0.56 1.18 -0.33
N PHE A 278 0.67 0.67 -0.50
CA PHE A 278 1.15 0.24 -1.80
C PHE A 278 0.44 -1.02 -2.28
N HIS A 279 0.26 -2.04 -1.43
CA HIS A 279 -0.57 -3.21 -1.78
C HIS A 279 -1.98 -2.78 -2.16
N THR A 280 -2.60 -1.99 -1.28
CA THR A 280 -3.98 -1.54 -1.44
C THR A 280 -4.20 -0.77 -2.74
N ALA A 281 -3.41 0.28 -2.99
CA ALA A 281 -3.60 1.12 -4.18
C ALA A 281 -3.19 0.38 -5.47
N SER A 282 -2.09 -0.37 -5.44
CA SER A 282 -1.57 -1.07 -6.63
C SER A 282 -2.48 -2.18 -7.12
N GLY A 283 -3.26 -2.80 -6.23
CA GLY A 283 -4.24 -3.84 -6.57
C GLY A 283 -5.27 -3.38 -7.61
N HIS A 284 -5.46 -2.06 -7.75
CA HIS A 284 -6.42 -1.46 -8.68
C HIS A 284 -5.82 -0.71 -9.85
N VAL A 285 -4.50 -0.46 -9.86
CA VAL A 285 -3.85 0.41 -10.86
C VAL A 285 -4.10 -0.10 -12.28
N ASN A 286 -4.09 -1.41 -12.47
CA ASN A 286 -4.30 -2.02 -13.78
C ASN A 286 -5.75 -2.35 -14.12
N MET A 287 -6.69 -2.12 -13.18
CA MET A 287 -8.11 -2.37 -13.37
C MET A 287 -8.63 -1.61 -14.59
N ASP A 288 -9.28 -2.36 -15.49
CA ASP A 288 -9.98 -1.81 -16.65
C ASP A 288 -11.43 -2.33 -16.61
N PRO A 289 -12.39 -1.52 -16.15
CA PRO A 289 -13.78 -1.95 -16.05
C PRO A 289 -14.41 -2.26 -17.42
N SER A 290 -13.78 -1.85 -18.52
CA SER A 290 -14.23 -2.17 -19.88
C SER A 290 -13.64 -3.48 -20.41
N ASN A 291 -12.54 -3.96 -19.84
CA ASN A 291 -11.87 -5.19 -20.22
C ASN A 291 -11.81 -6.17 -19.04
N LYS A 292 -12.91 -6.89 -18.84
CA LYS A 292 -13.07 -7.93 -17.80
C LYS A 292 -12.06 -9.10 -17.87
N PHE A 293 -11.25 -9.19 -18.92
CA PHE A 293 -10.23 -10.23 -19.08
C PHE A 293 -8.83 -9.76 -18.72
N LYS A 294 -8.66 -8.46 -18.44
CA LYS A 294 -7.37 -7.92 -18.00
C LYS A 294 -7.27 -8.12 -16.49
N ASP A 295 -6.34 -8.97 -16.07
CA ASP A 295 -6.05 -9.17 -14.65
C ASP A 295 -5.64 -7.82 -14.01
N PRO A 296 -6.41 -7.30 -13.04
CA PRO A 296 -6.07 -6.05 -12.37
C PRO A 296 -4.77 -6.15 -11.56
N ARG A 297 -4.35 -7.36 -11.18
CA ARG A 297 -3.15 -7.64 -10.38
C ARG A 297 -1.86 -7.56 -11.16
N GLY A 298 -1.89 -7.36 -12.48
CA GLY A 298 -0.67 -7.35 -13.28
C GLY A 298 0.38 -6.33 -12.81
N TRP A 299 -0.02 -5.28 -12.08
CA TRP A 299 0.88 -4.32 -11.43
C TRP A 299 0.78 -4.29 -9.89
N HIS A 300 0.17 -5.31 -9.27
CA HIS A 300 0.09 -5.41 -7.82
C HIS A 300 1.51 -5.43 -7.22
N VAL A 301 1.67 -4.71 -6.12
CA VAL A 301 2.87 -4.72 -5.30
C VAL A 301 2.70 -5.87 -4.29
N THR A 302 3.77 -6.64 -4.09
CA THR A 302 3.90 -7.81 -3.24
C THR A 302 5.03 -7.61 -2.23
N ASP A 303 5.24 -8.62 -1.39
CA ASP A 303 6.32 -8.64 -0.39
C ASP A 303 7.42 -9.59 -0.82
N TRP A 304 8.37 -9.05 -1.59
CA TRP A 304 9.53 -9.81 -2.02
C TRP A 304 10.56 -9.93 -0.90
N GLU A 305 10.93 -8.80 -0.28
CA GLU A 305 11.95 -8.74 0.75
C GLU A 305 11.74 -7.57 1.72
N TYR A 306 11.81 -7.87 3.02
CA TYR A 306 11.69 -6.88 4.09
C TYR A 306 13.05 -6.39 4.63
N ASP A 307 14.11 -7.23 4.56
CA ASP A 307 15.45 -6.80 5.00
C ASP A 307 16.02 -5.80 3.99
N PRO A 308 16.46 -4.60 4.42
CA PRO A 308 16.93 -3.57 3.49
C PRO A 308 18.05 -4.02 2.55
N ARG A 309 18.94 -4.92 3.01
CA ARG A 309 20.03 -5.42 2.16
C ARG A 309 19.51 -6.41 1.14
N MET A 310 18.62 -7.31 1.54
CA MET A 310 18.01 -8.27 0.62
C MET A 310 17.10 -7.57 -0.40
N ALA A 311 16.36 -6.55 0.02
CA ALA A 311 15.55 -5.71 -0.87
C ALA A 311 16.38 -5.00 -1.95
N GLN A 312 17.66 -4.73 -1.70
CA GLN A 312 18.56 -4.19 -2.73
C GLN A 312 19.00 -5.26 -3.72
N ASP A 313 19.20 -6.50 -3.28
CA ASP A 313 19.65 -7.58 -4.16
C ASP A 313 18.57 -8.05 -5.16
N LEU A 314 17.34 -7.57 -5.00
CA LEU A 314 16.25 -7.73 -5.96
C LEU A 314 16.62 -7.18 -7.35
N ILE A 315 16.11 -7.86 -8.39
CA ILE A 315 16.16 -7.34 -9.76
C ILE A 315 15.23 -6.13 -9.91
N ARG A 316 15.43 -5.34 -10.97
CA ARG A 316 14.69 -4.09 -11.18
C ARG A 316 13.18 -4.29 -11.15
N GLU A 317 12.72 -5.35 -11.79
CA GLU A 317 11.31 -5.71 -11.87
C GLU A 317 10.76 -5.93 -10.46
N ASP A 318 11.36 -6.83 -9.67
CA ASP A 318 10.94 -7.13 -8.30
C ASP A 318 11.04 -5.90 -7.38
N THR A 319 12.04 -5.01 -7.56
CA THR A 319 12.13 -3.80 -6.72
C THR A 319 10.95 -2.85 -6.87
N VAL A 320 10.34 -2.74 -8.06
CA VAL A 320 9.13 -1.91 -8.26
C VAL A 320 7.85 -2.65 -7.86
N GLU A 321 7.94 -3.96 -7.65
CA GLU A 321 6.89 -4.81 -7.11
C GLU A 321 6.98 -4.99 -5.60
N ASN A 322 8.05 -4.56 -4.93
CA ASN A 322 8.22 -4.76 -3.50
C ASN A 322 7.74 -3.55 -2.69
N ALA A 323 6.73 -3.71 -1.82
CA ALA A 323 6.17 -2.60 -1.03
C ALA A 323 7.22 -1.95 -0.13
N GLU A 324 8.07 -2.76 0.49
CA GLU A 324 9.10 -2.28 1.40
C GLU A 324 10.13 -1.39 0.70
N THR A 325 10.44 -1.63 -0.58
CA THR A 325 11.35 -0.77 -1.36
C THR A 325 10.83 0.68 -1.43
N TYR A 326 9.51 0.89 -1.51
CA TYR A 326 8.93 2.23 -1.50
C TYR A 326 9.10 2.93 -0.14
N VAL A 327 8.97 2.19 0.97
CA VAL A 327 9.20 2.69 2.32
C VAL A 327 10.67 3.08 2.50
N LEU A 328 11.58 2.17 2.17
CA LEU A 328 13.03 2.37 2.31
C LEU A 328 13.52 3.54 1.47
N PHE A 329 13.04 3.65 0.22
CA PHE A 329 13.34 4.80 -0.63
C PHE A 329 12.80 6.11 -0.03
N ALA A 330 11.51 6.14 0.34
CA ALA A 330 10.87 7.34 0.87
C ALA A 330 11.57 7.82 2.14
N LEU A 331 11.91 6.89 3.05
CA LEU A 331 12.63 7.18 4.28
C LEU A 331 14.03 7.71 3.99
N SER A 332 14.75 7.11 3.05
CA SER A 332 16.09 7.56 2.64
C SER A 332 16.08 9.00 2.14
N TYR A 333 15.12 9.33 1.27
CA TYR A 333 15.01 10.68 0.70
C TYR A 333 14.41 11.69 1.70
N TRP A 334 13.49 11.25 2.55
CA TRP A 334 12.97 12.04 3.66
C TRP A 334 14.10 12.47 4.59
N TYR A 335 14.94 11.52 5.01
CA TYR A 335 16.05 11.74 5.93
C TYR A 335 17.05 12.76 5.38
N TYR A 336 17.34 12.68 4.08
CA TYR A 336 18.16 13.66 3.35
C TYR A 336 17.59 15.08 3.42
N ARG A 337 16.28 15.22 3.27
CA ARG A 337 15.62 16.54 3.26
C ARG A 337 15.25 17.05 4.65
N LYS A 338 15.33 16.21 5.68
CA LYS A 338 14.89 16.57 7.02
C LYS A 338 15.74 17.73 7.54
N ASN A 339 15.06 18.80 7.98
CA ASN A 339 15.71 19.88 8.68
C ASN A 339 15.90 19.48 10.15
N TRP A 340 17.14 19.23 10.53
CA TRP A 340 17.54 18.81 11.88
C TRP A 340 17.67 19.97 12.88
N ASN A 341 17.29 21.19 12.47
CA ASN A 341 17.40 22.43 13.26
C ASN A 341 18.83 22.80 13.69
N ASP A 342 19.83 22.23 13.01
CA ASP A 342 21.23 22.59 13.14
C ASP A 342 21.84 22.77 11.74
N PRO A 343 22.18 24.01 11.34
CA PRO A 343 22.72 24.29 10.01
C PRO A 343 24.15 23.80 9.80
N SER A 344 24.83 23.34 10.86
CA SER A 344 26.17 22.75 10.76
C SER A 344 26.13 21.28 10.35
N LEU A 345 24.98 20.62 10.52
CA LEU A 345 24.81 19.21 10.14
C LEU A 345 24.78 19.08 8.62
N LYS A 346 25.64 18.19 8.12
CA LYS A 346 25.69 17.84 6.71
C LYS A 346 24.55 16.88 6.39
N PRO A 347 23.83 17.03 5.26
CA PRO A 347 22.75 16.09 4.94
C PRO A 347 23.26 14.65 4.82
N VAL A 348 22.49 13.72 5.36
CA VAL A 348 22.77 12.27 5.35
C VAL A 348 21.63 11.56 4.66
N THR A 349 21.91 10.45 4.00
CA THR A 349 20.90 9.55 3.43
C THR A 349 21.38 8.12 3.53
N PHE A 350 20.58 7.17 3.04
CA PHE A 350 20.89 5.76 3.07
C PHE A 350 21.09 5.25 1.65
N TYR A 351 22.34 5.25 1.20
CA TYR A 351 22.74 4.58 -0.04
C TYR A 351 23.07 3.14 0.28
N ASP A 352 22.57 2.20 -0.51
CA ASP A 352 22.85 0.77 -0.33
C ASP A 352 22.58 0.30 1.12
N SER A 353 21.51 0.84 1.74
CA SER A 353 21.01 0.55 3.08
C SER A 353 21.80 1.17 4.23
N PHE A 354 22.87 1.92 3.96
CA PHE A 354 23.74 2.46 5.01
C PHE A 354 23.80 3.98 5.01
N ALA A 355 23.83 4.56 6.21
CA ALA A 355 23.96 6.00 6.41
C ALA A 355 25.27 6.51 5.79
N GLY A 356 25.17 7.54 4.95
CA GLY A 356 26.29 8.21 4.34
C GLY A 356 25.97 9.68 4.07
N PHE A 357 27.00 10.53 4.01
CA PHE A 357 26.82 11.89 3.57
C PHE A 357 26.31 11.91 2.13
N TRP A 358 25.41 12.85 1.81
CA TRP A 358 24.73 12.88 0.51
C TRP A 358 25.69 12.99 -0.69
N ASP A 359 26.87 13.56 -0.49
CA ASP A 359 27.92 13.84 -1.48
C ASP A 359 29.07 12.83 -1.45
N ALA A 360 28.95 11.74 -0.69
CA ALA A 360 29.92 10.65 -0.67
C ALA A 360 29.99 9.88 -2.00
#